data_AF-A0AAU5GSX2-F1
#
_entry.id   AF-A0AAU5GSX2-F1
#
_cell.length_a   1.000
_cell.length_b   1.000
_cell.length_c   1.000
_cell.angle_alpha   90.00
_cell.angle_beta   90.00
_cell.angle_gamma   90.00
#
_symmetry.space_group_name_H-M   'P 1'
#
loop_
_entity.id
_entity.type
_entity.pdbx_description
1 polymer ?
#
loop_
_entity_poly.entity_id
_entity_poly.type
_entity_poly.pdbx_seq_one_letter_code
_entity_poly.pdbx_strand_id
1 'polypeptide(L)'
;MERIAKYRRRMRGALAVVVTIAALVLSASPAEASGTYSGRAYIYGGGTWVGDWGDEGDLSTGTNTYSNATCLWQKILWADGLLAASDIDGIFGSKTKAQTLYWQEMRELSGLDGIAGKESFGKADNYLSEISEDSSGAFTLQYDGIYYNPYFIRNADGNYGFYDGTNTYRLAGYDYRTCS
;
A
#
# COMPACT_ATOMS: atom_id res chain seq x y z
N MET A 1 16.13 -17.59 -86.13
CA MET A 1 15.46 -16.37 -85.64
C MET A 1 15.63 -16.37 -84.13
N GLU A 2 16.71 -15.78 -83.62
CA GLU A 2 16.83 -14.37 -83.22
C GLU A 2 16.51 -14.20 -81.72
N ARG A 3 17.60 -13.95 -80.95
CA ARG A 3 17.81 -13.11 -79.74
C ARG A 3 16.62 -12.92 -78.75
N ILE A 4 16.75 -12.88 -77.41
CA ILE A 4 17.35 -11.88 -76.48
C ILE A 4 16.97 -12.40 -75.06
N ALA A 5 17.87 -12.82 -74.17
CA ALA A 5 18.62 -12.08 -73.12
C ALA A 5 17.89 -11.70 -71.79
N LYS A 6 18.64 -11.94 -70.69
CA LYS A 6 18.65 -11.31 -69.34
C LYS A 6 17.53 -11.75 -68.36
N TYR A 7 17.77 -11.89 -67.05
CA TYR A 7 18.65 -11.13 -66.16
C TYR A 7 18.99 -11.96 -64.89
N ARG A 8 20.27 -12.05 -64.53
CA ARG A 8 20.72 -12.60 -63.23
C ARG A 8 20.48 -11.55 -62.13
N ARG A 9 19.79 -11.90 -61.05
CA ARG A 9 19.80 -11.13 -59.80
C ARG A 9 20.29 -12.03 -58.67
N ARG A 10 21.56 -11.88 -58.30
CA ARG A 10 22.08 -12.39 -57.03
C ARG A 10 21.70 -11.39 -55.96
N MET A 11 20.89 -11.78 -54.98
CA MET A 11 20.70 -10.99 -53.76
C MET A 11 21.33 -11.73 -52.59
N ARG A 12 22.31 -11.07 -51.98
CA ARG A 12 22.87 -11.37 -50.67
C ARG A 12 21.98 -10.69 -49.61
N GLY A 13 21.79 -11.36 -48.48
CA GLY A 13 21.29 -10.78 -47.24
C GLY A 13 20.73 -11.88 -46.36
N ALA A 14 20.82 -11.87 -45.04
CA ALA A 14 21.66 -11.22 -44.04
C ALA A 14 21.32 -11.99 -42.75
N LEU A 15 22.29 -12.16 -41.86
CA LEU A 15 22.08 -12.76 -40.53
C LEU A 15 20.90 -12.10 -39.81
N ALA A 16 20.03 -12.91 -39.20
CA ALA A 16 19.22 -12.49 -38.07
C ALA A 16 19.38 -13.55 -36.97
N VAL A 17 20.33 -13.30 -36.06
CA VAL A 17 20.39 -14.01 -34.78
C VAL A 17 19.41 -13.30 -33.86
N VAL A 18 18.27 -13.92 -33.61
CA VAL A 18 17.31 -13.44 -32.62
C VAL A 18 17.72 -14.02 -31.27
N VAL A 19 18.43 -13.24 -30.46
CA VAL A 19 18.57 -13.52 -29.02
C VAL A 19 17.39 -12.86 -28.32
N THR A 20 16.36 -13.64 -28.00
CA THR A 20 15.31 -13.21 -27.08
C THR A 20 15.88 -13.21 -25.67
N ILE A 21 16.21 -12.03 -25.16
CA ILE A 21 16.44 -11.83 -23.73
C ILE A 21 15.06 -11.91 -23.06
N ALA A 22 14.71 -13.08 -22.56
CA ALA A 22 13.57 -13.22 -21.65
C ALA A 22 13.96 -12.55 -20.33
N ALA A 23 13.49 -11.32 -20.11
CA ALA A 23 13.58 -10.68 -18.82
C ALA A 23 12.70 -11.47 -17.84
N LEU A 24 13.32 -12.27 -16.96
CA LEU A 24 12.64 -12.76 -15.76
C LEU A 24 12.29 -11.54 -14.92
N VAL A 25 11.03 -11.09 -15.00
CA VAL A 25 10.48 -10.21 -13.98
C VAL A 25 10.32 -11.07 -12.72
N LEU A 26 11.29 -10.98 -11.82
CA LEU A 26 11.11 -11.44 -10.45
C LEU A 26 10.08 -10.49 -9.82
N SER A 27 8.80 -10.85 -9.90
CA SER A 27 7.82 -10.33 -8.96
C SER A 27 8.28 -10.82 -7.59
N ALA A 28 8.97 -9.95 -6.84
CA ALA A 28 9.18 -10.18 -5.43
C ALA A 28 7.78 -10.15 -4.81
N SER A 29 7.19 -11.33 -4.62
CA SER A 29 6.09 -11.46 -3.68
C SER A 29 6.62 -10.93 -2.35
N PRO A 30 5.89 -10.04 -1.66
CA PRO A 30 6.26 -9.69 -0.30
C PRO A 30 6.52 -10.99 0.47
N ALA A 31 7.64 -11.04 1.18
CA ALA A 31 8.01 -12.20 1.94
C ALA A 31 6.88 -12.42 2.96
N GLU A 32 6.26 -13.60 2.94
CA GLU A 32 5.22 -14.02 3.88
C GLU A 32 5.72 -13.75 5.31
N ALA A 33 5.34 -12.60 5.88
CA ALA A 33 5.70 -12.24 7.23
C ALA A 33 4.95 -13.21 8.15
N SER A 34 5.67 -14.21 8.63
CA SER A 34 5.11 -15.27 9.45
C SER A 34 4.51 -14.68 10.72
N GLY A 35 3.19 -14.81 10.87
CA GLY A 35 2.57 -15.12 12.16
C GLY A 35 2.23 -13.98 13.11
N THR A 36 2.05 -12.73 12.66
CA THR A 36 1.53 -11.65 13.52
C THR A 36 0.33 -10.91 12.90
N TYR A 37 -0.59 -11.73 12.34
CA TYR A 37 -2.02 -11.54 12.01
C TYR A 37 -2.47 -10.89 10.67
N SER A 38 -3.76 -11.12 10.33
CA SER A 38 -4.45 -11.39 9.03
C SER A 38 -3.84 -12.48 8.12
N GLY A 39 -2.53 -12.72 8.22
CA GLY A 39 -1.80 -13.65 7.35
C GLY A 39 -1.63 -13.11 5.93
N ARG A 40 -1.81 -11.80 5.74
CA ARG A 40 -1.70 -11.11 4.46
C ARG A 40 -0.52 -10.15 4.46
N ALA A 41 -0.03 -9.85 3.27
CA ALA A 41 1.10 -8.95 3.09
C ALA A 41 0.75 -7.45 3.18
N TYR A 42 -0.55 -7.10 3.20
CA TYR A 42 -1.05 -5.73 3.15
C TYR A 42 -2.19 -5.54 4.15
N ILE A 43 -2.42 -4.27 4.52
CA ILE A 43 -3.72 -3.85 5.07
C ILE A 43 -4.78 -4.21 4.03
N TYR A 44 -5.81 -4.93 4.46
CA TYR A 44 -6.70 -5.68 3.61
C TYR A 44 -8.15 -5.64 4.08
N GLY A 45 -9.06 -5.56 3.11
CA GLY A 45 -10.49 -5.63 3.32
C GLY A 45 -11.21 -6.56 2.35
N GLY A 46 -12.42 -6.98 2.69
CA GLY A 46 -13.21 -7.87 1.84
C GLY A 46 -14.71 -7.69 1.98
N GLY A 47 -15.43 -7.81 0.87
CA GLY A 47 -16.87 -7.56 0.85
C GLY A 47 -17.17 -6.06 0.95
N THR A 48 -17.97 -5.64 1.93
CA THR A 48 -18.17 -4.20 2.20
C THR A 48 -16.89 -3.57 2.73
N TRP A 49 -16.71 -2.25 2.62
CA TRP A 49 -15.55 -1.58 3.23
C TRP A 49 -15.66 -1.43 4.75
N VAL A 50 -16.86 -1.56 5.29
CA VAL A 50 -17.13 -1.44 6.73
C VAL A 50 -16.51 -2.63 7.47
N GLY A 51 -15.67 -2.32 8.46
CA GLY A 51 -15.03 -3.30 9.34
C GLY A 51 -13.80 -3.97 8.75
N ASP A 52 -13.27 -3.46 7.64
CA ASP A 52 -12.11 -4.03 6.95
C ASP A 52 -10.88 -4.08 7.84
N TRP A 53 -10.64 -3.01 8.61
CA TRP A 53 -9.41 -2.93 9.40
C TRP A 53 -9.49 -3.67 10.75
N GLY A 54 -10.57 -4.42 11.00
CA GLY A 54 -10.84 -5.09 12.27
C GLY A 54 -9.94 -6.29 12.59
N ASP A 55 -9.01 -6.68 11.72
CA ASP A 55 -8.08 -7.79 11.92
C ASP A 55 -6.66 -7.52 11.41
N GLU A 56 -6.23 -6.24 11.42
CA GLU A 56 -4.99 -5.75 10.80
C GLU A 56 -3.74 -5.75 11.67
N GLY A 57 -2.65 -6.37 11.16
CA GLY A 57 -1.36 -6.63 11.80
C GLY A 57 -0.74 -5.51 12.64
N ASP A 58 0.01 -5.87 13.69
CA ASP A 58 0.55 -4.91 14.66
C ASP A 58 1.60 -4.03 14.02
N LEU A 59 1.50 -2.72 14.23
CA LEU A 59 2.56 -1.77 13.94
C LEU A 59 3.11 -1.22 15.26
N SER A 60 4.40 -1.40 15.47
CA SER A 60 5.06 -0.96 16.69
C SER A 60 6.55 -0.71 16.47
N THR A 61 7.23 -0.30 17.53
CA THR A 61 8.70 -0.17 17.54
C THR A 61 9.44 -1.51 17.37
N GLY A 62 8.74 -2.65 17.45
CA GLY A 62 9.32 -4.00 17.29
C GLY A 62 8.69 -4.84 16.18
N THR A 63 7.52 -4.46 15.66
CA THR A 63 6.77 -5.21 14.65
C THR A 63 6.39 -4.29 13.50
N ASN A 64 6.64 -4.71 12.26
CA ASN A 64 6.35 -3.93 11.06
C ASN A 64 6.88 -2.48 11.12
N THR A 65 7.98 -2.27 11.85
CA THR A 65 8.51 -0.95 12.22
C THR A 65 8.90 -0.09 11.03
N TYR A 66 9.27 -0.71 9.92
CA TYR A 66 9.66 -0.03 8.68
C TYR A 66 8.76 -0.51 7.56
N SER A 67 7.60 0.12 7.38
CA SER A 67 6.57 -0.38 6.45
C SER A 67 5.69 0.70 5.85
N ASN A 68 5.10 0.42 4.68
CA ASN A 68 4.06 1.28 4.12
C ASN A 68 2.76 1.21 4.95
N ALA A 69 2.48 0.09 5.62
CA ALA A 69 1.40 0.01 6.60
C ALA A 69 1.60 1.03 7.74
N THR A 70 2.85 1.21 8.20
CA THR A 70 3.20 2.30 9.13
C THR A 70 2.92 3.67 8.56
N CYS A 71 3.22 3.91 7.28
CA CYS A 71 2.85 5.18 6.64
C CYS A 71 1.34 5.42 6.64
N LEU A 72 0.53 4.39 6.34
CA LEU A 72 -0.93 4.50 6.41
C LEU A 72 -1.37 4.89 7.83
N TRP A 73 -0.84 4.24 8.86
CA TRP A 73 -1.15 4.59 10.25
C TRP A 73 -0.71 6.02 10.62
N GLN A 74 0.49 6.44 10.20
CA GLN A 74 0.96 7.81 10.42
C GLN A 74 0.06 8.84 9.70
N LYS A 75 -0.56 8.50 8.56
CA LYS A 75 -1.57 9.36 7.91
C LYS A 75 -2.83 9.52 8.76
N ILE A 76 -3.27 8.47 9.47
CA ILE A 76 -4.38 8.56 10.44
C ILE A 76 -4.01 9.50 11.59
N LEU A 77 -2.81 9.34 12.16
CA LEU A 77 -2.32 10.23 13.22
C LEU A 77 -2.19 11.68 12.74
N TRP A 78 -1.72 11.90 11.51
CA TRP A 78 -1.68 13.22 10.88
C TRP A 78 -3.08 13.79 10.70
N ALA A 79 -4.04 13.00 10.21
CA ALA A 79 -5.44 13.40 10.03
C ALA A 79 -6.07 13.92 11.31
N ASP A 80 -5.69 13.33 12.45
CA ASP A 80 -6.13 13.74 13.79
C ASP A 80 -5.22 14.80 14.45
N GLY A 81 -4.26 15.35 13.72
CA GLY A 81 -3.40 16.45 14.19
C GLY A 81 -2.30 16.02 15.16
N LEU A 82 -2.03 14.72 15.28
CA LEU A 82 -1.04 14.15 16.21
C LEU A 82 0.36 14.05 15.61
N LEU A 83 0.46 14.08 14.28
CA LEU A 83 1.72 14.14 13.55
C LEU A 83 1.71 15.29 12.54
N ALA A 84 2.89 15.84 12.22
CA ALA A 84 3.04 16.69 11.05
C ALA A 84 3.15 15.81 9.79
N ALA A 85 2.81 16.37 8.63
CA ALA A 85 2.94 15.64 7.37
C ALA A 85 4.38 15.14 7.10
N SER A 86 5.38 15.89 7.55
CA SER A 86 6.80 15.52 7.45
C SER A 86 7.20 14.34 8.35
N ASP A 87 6.36 13.95 9.30
CA ASP A 87 6.58 12.78 10.16
C ASP A 87 6.00 11.49 9.57
N ILE A 88 5.35 11.56 8.40
CA ILE A 88 4.83 10.39 7.69
C ILE A 88 5.99 9.81 6.87
N ASP A 89 6.81 9.01 7.54
CA ASP A 89 8.04 8.46 6.98
C ASP A 89 8.04 6.94 6.88
N GLY A 90 7.05 6.25 7.43
CA GLY A 90 6.94 4.79 7.43
C GLY A 90 7.83 4.13 8.48
N ILE A 91 8.30 4.87 9.47
CA ILE A 91 9.09 4.39 10.61
C ILE A 91 8.27 4.52 11.90
N PHE A 92 7.91 3.39 12.51
CA PHE A 92 7.18 3.37 13.77
C PHE A 92 8.15 3.60 14.93
N GLY A 93 8.66 4.82 15.03
CA GLY A 93 9.60 5.24 16.07
C GLY A 93 8.91 5.58 17.39
N SER A 94 9.70 6.08 18.35
CA SER A 94 9.20 6.52 19.66
C SER A 94 8.14 7.61 19.55
N LYS A 95 8.26 8.53 18.57
CA LYS A 95 7.27 9.57 18.30
C LYS A 95 5.94 8.96 17.85
N THR A 96 5.95 8.09 16.84
CA THR A 96 4.73 7.40 16.36
C THR A 96 4.09 6.57 17.46
N LYS A 97 4.89 5.87 18.28
CA LYS A 97 4.39 5.15 19.46
C LYS A 97 3.67 6.05 20.45
N ALA A 98 4.30 7.16 20.85
CA ALA A 98 3.71 8.10 21.79
C ALA A 98 2.40 8.71 21.26
N GLN A 99 2.36 9.05 19.96
CA GLN A 99 1.15 9.59 19.33
C GLN A 99 0.08 8.53 19.12
N THR A 100 0.45 7.28 18.89
CA THR A 100 -0.49 6.15 18.86
C THR A 100 -1.13 5.96 20.23
N LEU A 101 -0.34 5.99 21.31
CA LEU A 101 -0.87 5.90 22.67
C LEU A 101 -1.85 7.04 22.96
N TYR A 102 -1.48 8.27 22.62
CA TYR A 102 -2.37 9.42 22.77
C TYR A 102 -3.64 9.31 21.93
N TRP A 103 -3.53 8.79 20.69
CA TRP A 103 -4.68 8.51 19.85
C TRP A 103 -5.62 7.48 20.49
N GLN A 104 -5.07 6.40 21.04
CA GLN A 104 -5.84 5.37 21.75
C GLN A 104 -6.59 5.95 22.95
N GLU A 105 -5.94 6.82 23.73
CA GLU A 105 -6.56 7.55 24.85
C GLU A 105 -7.69 8.46 24.36
N MET A 106 -7.42 9.28 23.35
CA MET A 106 -8.38 10.22 22.76
C MET A 106 -9.60 9.50 22.16
N ARG A 107 -9.41 8.29 21.65
CA ARG A 107 -10.48 7.45 21.07
C ARG A 107 -11.12 6.50 22.09
N GLU A 108 -10.76 6.63 23.36
CA GLU A 108 -11.30 5.88 24.50
C GLU A 108 -11.15 4.36 24.35
N LEU A 109 -9.99 3.90 23.87
CA LEU A 109 -9.69 2.48 23.76
C LEU A 109 -9.33 1.86 25.11
N SER A 110 -9.67 0.59 25.27
CA SER A 110 -9.28 -0.21 26.43
C SER A 110 -7.79 -0.56 26.41
N GLY A 111 -7.24 -0.88 25.24
CA GLY A 111 -5.81 -1.11 25.03
C GLY A 111 -5.06 0.20 24.84
N LEU A 112 -4.28 0.60 25.84
CA LEU A 112 -3.39 1.77 25.82
C LEU A 112 -1.93 1.32 25.87
N ASP A 113 -1.39 0.91 24.73
CA ASP A 113 -0.05 0.30 24.60
C ASP A 113 0.87 1.02 23.59
N GLY A 114 0.31 1.96 22.82
CA GLY A 114 0.98 2.64 21.73
C GLY A 114 1.32 1.74 20.54
N ILE A 115 0.65 0.59 20.42
CA ILE A 115 0.73 -0.33 19.29
C ILE A 115 -0.50 -0.11 18.41
N ALA A 116 -0.27 0.16 17.12
CA ALA A 116 -1.38 0.23 16.19
C ALA A 116 -1.73 -1.19 15.75
N GLY A 117 -2.62 -1.82 16.50
CA GLY A 117 -3.11 -3.16 16.22
C GLY A 117 -4.61 -3.22 16.00
N LYS A 118 -5.18 -4.42 16.10
CA LYS A 118 -6.60 -4.72 15.84
C LYS A 118 -7.59 -3.72 16.44
N GLU A 119 -7.45 -3.37 17.72
CA GLU A 119 -8.37 -2.40 18.36
C GLU A 119 -8.21 -0.99 17.77
N SER A 120 -6.97 -0.58 17.49
CA SER A 120 -6.68 0.76 16.95
C SER A 120 -7.17 0.90 15.52
N PHE A 121 -6.86 -0.09 14.68
CA PHE A 121 -7.30 -0.16 13.30
C PHE A 121 -8.83 -0.30 13.18
N GLY A 122 -9.43 -1.23 13.93
CA GLY A 122 -10.88 -1.39 13.97
C GLY A 122 -11.61 -0.15 14.50
N LYS A 123 -10.99 0.62 15.40
CA LYS A 123 -11.56 1.92 15.82
C LYS A 123 -11.45 2.97 14.72
N ALA A 124 -10.31 3.04 14.04
CA ALA A 124 -10.08 3.97 12.94
C ALA A 124 -11.01 3.71 11.75
N ASP A 125 -11.36 2.46 11.48
CA ASP A 125 -12.31 2.04 10.44
C ASP A 125 -13.67 2.78 10.55
N ASN A 126 -14.14 3.03 11.77
CA ASN A 126 -15.41 3.75 12.00
C ASN A 126 -15.41 5.21 11.53
N TYR A 127 -14.25 5.73 11.14
CA TYR A 127 -14.07 7.06 10.57
C TYR A 127 -13.80 7.00 9.06
N LEU A 128 -13.95 5.84 8.42
CA LEU A 128 -13.96 5.75 6.97
C LEU A 128 -15.35 6.08 6.43
N SER A 129 -15.37 6.81 5.32
CA SER A 129 -16.56 7.07 4.52
C SER A 129 -16.27 6.81 3.06
N GLU A 130 -17.22 6.15 2.38
CA GLU A 130 -17.09 5.89 0.96
C GLU A 130 -17.37 7.14 0.13
N ILE A 131 -16.44 7.42 -0.79
CA ILE A 131 -16.58 8.50 -1.76
C ILE A 131 -17.04 7.95 -3.10
N SER A 132 -16.49 6.82 -3.52
CA SER A 132 -16.86 6.16 -4.77
C SER A 132 -16.36 4.72 -4.82
N GLU A 133 -17.11 3.88 -5.52
CA GLU A 133 -16.68 2.58 -6.03
C GLU A 133 -16.55 2.64 -7.56
N ASP A 134 -15.46 2.12 -8.12
CA ASP A 134 -15.29 2.02 -9.57
C ASP A 134 -15.80 0.69 -10.15
N SER A 135 -15.83 0.56 -11.48
CA SER A 135 -16.33 -0.65 -12.13
C SER A 135 -15.51 -1.92 -11.87
N SER A 136 -14.30 -1.79 -11.31
CA SER A 136 -13.47 -2.92 -10.90
C SER A 136 -13.78 -3.41 -9.49
N GLY A 137 -14.58 -2.66 -8.72
CA GLY A 137 -14.83 -2.89 -7.30
C GLY A 137 -13.78 -2.25 -6.40
N ALA A 138 -12.99 -1.29 -6.90
CA ALA A 138 -12.07 -0.53 -6.07
C ALA A 138 -12.81 0.64 -5.40
N PHE A 139 -12.56 0.83 -4.11
CA PHE A 139 -13.18 1.87 -3.30
C PHE A 139 -12.18 3.01 -3.08
N THR A 140 -12.64 4.24 -3.30
CA THR A 140 -12.01 5.43 -2.74
C THR A 140 -12.73 5.78 -1.44
N LEU A 141 -11.98 5.71 -0.35
CA LEU A 141 -12.46 5.95 1.01
C LEU A 141 -11.80 7.21 1.53
N GLN A 142 -12.56 8.05 2.22
CA GLN A 142 -12.05 9.17 2.99
C GLN A 142 -11.98 8.76 4.45
N TYR A 143 -10.89 9.10 5.13
CA TYR A 143 -10.84 9.05 6.59
C TYR A 143 -11.24 10.41 7.14
N ASP A 144 -12.28 10.45 7.96
CA ASP A 144 -12.81 11.64 8.61
C ASP A 144 -12.04 11.94 9.89
N GLY A 145 -10.84 12.53 9.70
CA GLY A 145 -9.98 12.96 10.80
C GLY A 145 -10.46 14.25 11.45
N ILE A 146 -9.88 14.57 12.61
CA ILE A 146 -10.22 15.81 13.35
C ILE A 146 -9.81 17.07 12.57
N TYR A 147 -8.68 17.02 11.85
CA TYR A 147 -8.10 18.17 11.15
C TYR A 147 -7.98 18.00 9.65
N TYR A 148 -7.74 16.78 9.16
CA TYR A 148 -7.57 16.50 7.73
C TYR A 148 -8.29 15.20 7.34
N ASN A 149 -8.63 15.11 6.06
CA ASN A 149 -9.41 13.99 5.54
C ASN A 149 -8.68 13.24 4.41
N PRO A 150 -7.61 12.46 4.71
CA PRO A 150 -6.88 11.74 3.68
C PRO A 150 -7.75 10.71 2.96
N TYR A 151 -7.40 10.46 1.69
CA TYR A 151 -7.99 9.36 0.93
C TYR A 151 -7.13 8.09 1.03
N PHE A 152 -7.83 6.97 1.13
CA PHE A 152 -7.33 5.62 1.02
C PHE A 152 -8.04 4.91 -0.14
N ILE A 153 -7.33 4.05 -0.85
CA ILE A 153 -7.87 3.28 -1.95
C ILE A 153 -7.78 1.81 -1.57
N ARG A 154 -8.92 1.15 -1.45
CA ARG A 154 -9.01 -0.32 -1.42
C ARG A 154 -9.15 -0.80 -2.84
N ASN A 155 -8.14 -1.47 -3.39
CA ASN A 155 -8.21 -1.97 -4.76
C ASN A 155 -9.17 -3.17 -4.89
N ALA A 156 -9.42 -3.62 -6.11
CA ALA A 156 -10.31 -4.75 -6.39
C ALA A 156 -9.87 -6.07 -5.73
N ASP A 157 -8.58 -6.20 -5.40
CA ASP A 157 -8.03 -7.35 -4.66
C ASP A 157 -8.17 -7.20 -3.15
N GLY A 158 -8.81 -6.13 -2.65
CA GLY A 158 -8.99 -5.84 -1.24
C GLY A 158 -7.81 -5.16 -0.55
N ASN A 159 -6.72 -4.88 -1.26
CA ASN A 159 -5.52 -4.28 -0.66
C ASN A 159 -5.67 -2.76 -0.55
N TYR A 160 -5.38 -2.23 0.62
CA TYR A 160 -5.38 -0.81 0.87
C TYR A 160 -4.10 -0.13 0.40
N GLY A 161 -4.24 1.08 -0.10
CA GLY A 161 -3.14 1.94 -0.50
C GLY A 161 -3.49 3.42 -0.36
N PHE A 162 -2.49 4.26 -0.58
CA PHE A 162 -2.59 5.70 -0.43
C PHE A 162 -1.59 6.41 -1.36
N TYR A 163 -1.84 7.69 -1.62
CA TYR A 163 -0.82 8.57 -2.20
C TYR A 163 0.08 9.12 -1.10
N ASP A 164 1.39 9.04 -1.29
CA ASP A 164 2.41 9.59 -0.39
C ASP A 164 2.62 11.10 -0.58
N GLY A 165 3.58 11.70 0.15
CA GLY A 165 3.85 13.14 0.09
C GLY A 165 4.36 13.62 -1.27
N THR A 166 4.80 12.69 -2.13
CA THR A 166 5.23 12.95 -3.51
C THR A 166 4.14 12.69 -4.55
N ASN A 167 2.92 12.37 -4.11
CA ASN A 167 1.81 11.98 -4.96
C ASN A 167 2.06 10.66 -5.72
N THR A 168 2.86 9.76 -5.15
CA THR A 168 3.05 8.40 -5.67
C THR A 168 2.12 7.43 -4.95
N TYR A 169 1.39 6.60 -5.71
CA TYR A 169 0.52 5.57 -5.13
C TYR A 169 1.36 4.44 -4.50
N ARG A 170 1.03 4.07 -3.26
CA ARG A 170 1.68 3.02 -2.48
C ARG A 170 0.64 2.06 -1.94
N LEU A 171 0.91 0.76 -2.05
CA LEU A 171 0.18 -0.24 -1.29
C LEU A 171 0.69 -0.24 0.16
N ALA A 172 -0.22 -0.40 1.12
CA ALA A 172 0.05 -0.42 2.55
C ALA A 172 0.57 -1.80 3.00
N GLY A 173 1.71 -2.20 2.44
CA GLY A 173 2.37 -3.46 2.77
C GLY A 173 3.09 -3.44 4.12
N TYR A 174 3.17 -4.61 4.76
CA TYR A 174 3.79 -4.78 6.08
C TYR A 174 5.31 -4.99 6.04
N ASP A 175 5.85 -5.54 4.95
CA ASP A 175 7.25 -6.01 4.85
C ASP A 175 8.16 -5.13 4.00
N TYR A 176 7.65 -4.01 3.46
CA TYR A 176 8.46 -3.05 2.72
C TYR A 176 8.04 -1.61 3.01
N ARG A 177 9.01 -0.70 2.86
CA ARG A 177 8.87 0.75 3.05
C ARG A 177 9.35 1.48 1.81
N THR A 178 8.43 2.17 1.15
CA THR A 178 8.70 2.97 -0.07
C THR A 178 8.04 4.34 -0.05
N CYS A 179 7.17 4.61 0.92
CA CYS A 179 6.56 5.92 1.11
C CYS A 179 7.60 6.99 1.49
N SER A 180 7.30 8.23 1.09
CA SER A 180 8.14 9.43 1.26
C SER A 180 7.28 10.68 1.38
#